data_AF-A0A941V6G8-F1
#
_entry.id   AF-A0A941V6G8-F1
#
_cell.length_a   1.000
_cell.length_b   1.000
_cell.length_c   1.000
_cell.angle_alpha   90.00
_cell.angle_beta   90.00
_cell.angle_gamma   90.00
#
_symmetry.space_group_name_H-M   'P 1'
#
loop_
_entity.id
_entity.type
_entity.pdbx_description
1 polymer ?
#
loop_
_entity_poly.entity_id
_entity_poly.type
_entity_poly.pdbx_seq_one_letter_code
_entity_poly.pdbx_strand_id
1 'polypeptide(L)'
;MSRHISHPPPNGFDISRYEICKDWGVHEWAIALAIRYKVRTNWILGCGRGVKDTPKNMMEDVRNIAAGLFKDPIGPSEYLKPCDIRQQRLVKDQSVLDWLYPAVYLEDEFNEWLRRAIVWFVENPLDPFFNYKKSKRLKAILEDIRLVEETPAWVVREKIDSSDVEHYVSVDLNGTDEHVIADFVAWLNETRKKSGVCVKLKRKSKEDFDSWHKYRLLPYLDLSFYAEVFSIKIRNEDYATYLFNDDIEVSVDERIRRTTKINAENLISKGFVSSLIKQANLKISEP
;
A
#
# COMPACT_ATOMS: atom_id res chain seq x y z
N MET A 1 -0.37 41.63 -17.16
CA MET A 1 -1.33 40.99 -18.09
C MET A 1 -2.03 39.89 -17.32
N SER A 2 -3.36 39.73 -17.44
CA SER A 2 -4.03 38.56 -16.87
C SER A 2 -3.73 37.33 -17.75
N ARG A 3 -3.31 36.21 -17.15
CA ARG A 3 -3.16 34.94 -17.89
C ARG A 3 -4.57 34.41 -18.18
N HIS A 4 -4.87 34.04 -19.43
CA HIS A 4 -6.17 33.47 -19.78
C HIS A 4 -6.25 32.03 -19.28
N ILE A 5 -6.83 31.83 -18.11
CA ILE A 5 -7.15 30.50 -17.58
C ILE A 5 -8.19 29.86 -18.51
N SER A 6 -8.01 28.58 -18.87
CA SER A 6 -8.95 27.91 -19.81
C SER A 6 -10.19 27.36 -19.13
N HIS A 7 -10.06 27.07 -17.84
CA HIS A 7 -11.09 26.52 -16.96
C HIS A 7 -10.98 27.25 -15.61
N PRO A 8 -12.06 27.39 -14.82
CA PRO A 8 -11.94 27.73 -13.41
C PRO A 8 -11.30 26.57 -12.63
N PRO A 9 -10.68 26.83 -11.46
CA PRO A 9 -10.27 25.76 -10.56
C PRO A 9 -11.48 24.89 -10.14
N PRO A 10 -11.26 23.62 -9.75
CA PRO A 10 -12.30 22.74 -9.23
C PRO A 10 -13.12 23.39 -8.11
N ASN A 11 -14.43 23.11 -8.07
CA ASN A 11 -15.32 23.72 -7.08
C ASN A 11 -14.88 23.34 -5.65
N GLY A 12 -14.60 24.36 -4.83
CA GLY A 12 -14.09 24.19 -3.48
C GLY A 12 -12.57 24.04 -3.35
N PHE A 13 -11.79 23.96 -4.44
CA PHE A 13 -10.33 24.07 -4.37
C PHE A 13 -9.91 25.49 -3.98
N ASP A 14 -8.94 25.58 -3.08
CA ASP A 14 -8.46 26.82 -2.48
C ASP A 14 -7.02 26.61 -2.01
N ILE A 15 -6.06 27.26 -2.66
CA ILE A 15 -4.63 27.07 -2.37
C ILE A 15 -4.25 27.52 -0.94
N SER A 16 -4.99 28.47 -0.35
CA SER A 16 -4.69 28.99 0.99
C SER A 16 -4.86 27.95 2.10
N ARG A 17 -5.73 26.95 1.90
CA ARG A 17 -5.93 25.84 2.85
C ARG A 17 -4.71 24.94 2.99
N TYR A 18 -3.81 24.97 2.01
CA TYR A 18 -2.56 24.20 2.03
C TYR A 18 -1.42 24.94 2.73
N GLU A 19 -1.61 26.17 3.20
CA GLU A 19 -0.62 26.86 4.04
C GLU A 19 -0.37 26.13 5.36
N ILE A 20 -1.36 25.39 5.90
CA ILE A 20 -1.19 24.52 7.08
C ILE A 20 -0.06 23.49 6.89
N CYS A 21 0.23 23.08 5.64
CA CYS A 21 1.28 22.10 5.32
C CYS A 21 2.70 22.62 5.58
N LYS A 22 2.85 23.94 5.82
CA LYS A 22 4.11 24.59 6.19
C LYS A 22 4.62 24.15 7.56
N ASP A 23 3.69 23.98 8.51
CA ASP A 23 4.02 23.67 9.91
C ASP A 23 3.98 22.16 10.19
N TRP A 24 3.53 21.35 9.20
CA TRP A 24 3.52 19.89 9.28
C TRP A 24 4.92 19.30 9.47
N GLY A 25 4.96 18.25 10.29
CA GLY A 25 6.07 17.33 10.45
C GLY A 25 5.81 16.01 9.72
N VAL A 26 6.57 14.99 10.13
CA VAL A 26 6.56 13.67 9.47
C VAL A 26 5.22 12.94 9.62
N HIS A 27 4.45 13.20 10.69
CA HIS A 27 3.24 12.44 11.01
C HIS A 27 2.03 12.92 10.19
N GLU A 28 1.87 14.23 10.08
CA GLU A 28 0.82 14.89 9.29
C GLU A 28 1.03 14.56 7.80
N TRP A 29 2.26 14.70 7.29
CA TRP A 29 2.62 14.28 5.94
C TRP A 29 2.42 12.77 5.70
N ALA A 30 2.70 11.91 6.69
CA ALA A 30 2.47 10.47 6.56
C ALA A 30 0.99 10.12 6.46
N ILE A 31 0.13 10.70 7.31
CA ILE A 31 -1.33 10.50 7.29
C ILE A 31 -1.92 11.01 5.96
N ALA A 32 -1.57 12.25 5.58
CA ALA A 32 -2.06 12.89 4.36
C ALA A 32 -1.71 12.09 3.10
N LEU A 33 -0.50 11.53 3.01
CA LEU A 33 -0.08 10.68 1.89
C LEU A 33 -0.67 9.25 1.97
N ALA A 34 -0.85 8.68 3.17
CA ALA A 34 -1.47 7.37 3.36
C ALA A 34 -2.92 7.34 2.84
N ILE A 35 -3.70 8.37 3.16
CA ILE A 35 -5.08 8.52 2.68
C ILE A 35 -5.08 8.65 1.15
N ARG A 36 -4.27 9.53 0.58
CA ARG A 36 -4.19 9.75 -0.88
C ARG A 36 -3.77 8.49 -1.65
N TYR A 37 -2.76 7.76 -1.16
CA TYR A 37 -2.38 6.46 -1.73
C TYR A 37 -3.54 5.45 -1.67
N LYS A 38 -4.18 5.27 -0.51
CA LYS A 38 -5.30 4.33 -0.33
C LYS A 38 -6.48 4.65 -1.28
N VAL A 39 -6.85 5.93 -1.39
CA VAL A 39 -7.97 6.37 -2.22
C VAL A 39 -7.66 6.24 -3.71
N ARG A 40 -6.41 6.51 -4.13
CA ARG A 40 -5.96 6.28 -5.51
C ARG A 40 -5.89 4.80 -5.88
N THR A 41 -5.38 3.93 -4.99
CA THR A 41 -5.39 2.48 -5.19
C THR A 41 -6.83 1.96 -5.32
N ASN A 42 -7.76 2.43 -4.49
CA ASN A 42 -9.19 2.10 -4.60
C ASN A 42 -9.78 2.52 -5.97
N TRP A 43 -9.45 3.73 -6.46
CA TRP A 43 -9.86 4.20 -7.79
C TRP A 43 -9.36 3.27 -8.90
N ILE A 44 -8.06 2.96 -8.91
CA ILE A 44 -7.42 2.11 -9.92
C ILE A 44 -8.03 0.70 -9.91
N LEU A 45 -8.25 0.10 -8.74
CA LEU A 45 -8.86 -1.21 -8.59
C LEU A 45 -10.34 -1.23 -9.05
N GLY A 46 -11.10 -0.17 -8.80
CA GLY A 46 -12.46 -0.01 -9.33
C GLY A 46 -12.49 0.13 -10.85
N CYS A 47 -11.65 1.00 -11.41
CA CYS A 47 -11.54 1.14 -12.87
C CYS A 47 -11.08 -0.15 -13.57
N GLY A 48 -10.15 -0.90 -12.96
CA GLY A 48 -9.59 -2.13 -13.53
C GLY A 48 -10.55 -3.32 -13.58
N ARG A 49 -11.54 -3.40 -12.68
CA ARG A 49 -12.52 -4.51 -12.62
C ARG A 49 -13.65 -4.41 -13.63
N GLY A 50 -13.74 -3.31 -14.38
CA GLY A 50 -14.86 -3.03 -15.27
C GLY A 50 -16.07 -2.45 -14.51
N VAL A 51 -16.78 -1.55 -15.18
CA VAL A 51 -17.80 -0.69 -14.55
C VAL A 51 -19.05 -1.45 -14.09
N LYS A 52 -19.25 -2.70 -14.51
CA LYS A 52 -20.40 -3.53 -14.12
C LYS A 52 -20.28 -4.12 -12.72
N ASP A 53 -19.07 -4.51 -12.33
CA ASP A 53 -18.82 -5.35 -11.14
C ASP A 53 -18.22 -4.53 -9.97
N THR A 54 -18.04 -3.23 -10.17
CA THR A 54 -17.61 -2.29 -9.13
C THR A 54 -18.84 -1.77 -8.36
N PRO A 55 -18.90 -1.92 -7.02
CA PRO A 55 -20.01 -1.41 -6.23
C PRO A 55 -20.19 0.11 -6.42
N LYS A 56 -21.41 0.56 -6.75
CA LYS A 56 -21.69 1.97 -7.08
C LYS A 56 -21.32 2.95 -5.96
N ASN A 57 -21.46 2.52 -4.70
CA ASN A 57 -21.03 3.27 -3.53
C ASN A 57 -19.51 3.48 -3.52
N MET A 58 -18.69 2.47 -3.80
CA MET A 58 -17.22 2.58 -3.73
C MET A 58 -16.65 3.70 -4.61
N MET A 59 -17.17 3.89 -5.83
CA MET A 59 -16.71 4.95 -6.72
C MET A 59 -17.23 6.34 -6.30
N GLU A 60 -18.36 6.40 -5.61
CA GLU A 60 -18.92 7.65 -5.06
C GLU A 60 -18.22 8.03 -3.75
N ASP A 61 -17.88 7.06 -2.90
CA ASP A 61 -17.05 7.22 -1.71
C ASP A 61 -15.67 7.78 -2.10
N VAL A 62 -15.04 7.25 -3.15
CA VAL A 62 -13.77 7.77 -3.69
C VAL A 62 -13.91 9.21 -4.19
N ARG A 63 -15.00 9.57 -4.88
CA ARG A 63 -15.29 10.98 -5.29
C ARG A 63 -15.49 11.90 -4.09
N ASN A 64 -16.26 11.45 -3.09
CA ASN A 64 -16.54 12.22 -1.89
C ASN A 64 -15.27 12.47 -1.07
N ILE A 65 -14.35 11.49 -0.99
CA ILE A 65 -13.05 11.69 -0.37
C ILE A 65 -12.18 12.62 -1.23
N ALA A 66 -12.13 12.46 -2.56
CA ALA A 66 -11.38 13.36 -3.45
C ALA A 66 -11.81 14.83 -3.31
N ALA A 67 -13.12 15.11 -3.28
CA ALA A 67 -13.66 16.44 -3.03
C ALA A 67 -13.55 16.90 -1.56
N GLY A 68 -13.43 15.94 -0.62
CA GLY A 68 -13.19 16.19 0.80
C GLY A 68 -11.79 16.72 1.09
N LEU A 69 -10.76 16.22 0.39
CA LEU A 69 -9.36 16.64 0.56
C LEU A 69 -9.11 18.12 0.23
N PHE A 70 -9.96 18.74 -0.60
CA PHE A 70 -9.95 20.20 -0.82
C PHE A 70 -10.47 21.01 0.38
N LYS A 71 -11.22 20.40 1.30
CA LYS A 71 -11.77 21.04 2.50
C LYS A 71 -10.87 20.80 3.71
N ASP A 72 -10.37 19.57 3.86
CA ASP A 72 -9.38 19.17 4.85
C ASP A 72 -8.21 18.42 4.17
N PRO A 73 -7.04 19.08 4.01
CA PRO A 73 -5.87 18.44 3.43
C PRO A 73 -5.27 17.30 4.27
N ILE A 74 -5.53 17.21 5.58
CA ILE A 74 -5.06 16.09 6.42
C ILE A 74 -5.90 14.85 6.10
N GLY A 75 -7.22 14.98 6.22
CA GLY A 75 -8.19 13.92 5.97
C GLY A 75 -8.51 13.06 7.21
N PRO A 76 -9.60 12.29 7.17
CA PRO A 76 -10.12 11.54 8.31
C PRO A 76 -9.13 10.46 8.80
N SER A 77 -8.75 10.53 10.08
CA SER A 77 -7.76 9.66 10.73
C SER A 77 -8.27 8.26 11.10
N GLU A 78 -9.55 7.97 10.89
CA GLU A 78 -10.29 6.83 11.46
C GLU A 78 -9.94 5.45 10.84
N TYR A 79 -9.09 5.42 9.82
CA TYR A 79 -9.01 4.31 8.85
C TYR A 79 -7.92 3.23 9.09
N LEU A 80 -7.38 3.10 10.33
CA LEU A 80 -6.23 2.23 10.65
C LEU A 80 -6.43 1.39 11.94
N LYS A 81 -6.34 0.04 11.85
CA LYS A 81 -6.24 -0.90 12.99
C LYS A 81 -5.48 -2.21 12.60
N PRO A 82 -4.61 -2.78 13.47
CA PRO A 82 -3.93 -4.08 13.28
C PRO A 82 -4.49 -5.22 14.18
N CYS A 83 -4.10 -6.48 13.93
CA CYS A 83 -4.26 -7.63 14.84
C CYS A 83 -3.35 -8.83 14.46
N ASP A 84 -3.04 -9.71 15.42
CA ASP A 84 -1.85 -10.59 15.49
C ASP A 84 -2.15 -11.85 16.37
N ILE A 85 -1.45 -13.00 16.46
CA ILE A 85 -0.31 -13.68 15.76
C ILE A 85 -0.30 -15.19 16.19
N ARG A 86 0.29 -16.14 15.43
CA ARG A 86 0.85 -17.43 15.97
C ARG A 86 1.74 -18.22 14.99
N GLN A 87 2.48 -19.23 15.50
CA GLN A 87 3.51 -20.03 14.78
C GLN A 87 3.57 -21.54 15.17
N GLN A 88 4.69 -22.34 15.21
CA GLN A 88 6.18 -22.15 15.33
C GLN A 88 6.97 -21.98 13.99
N ARG A 89 8.25 -21.56 13.90
CA ARG A 89 9.35 -21.29 14.88
C ARG A 89 9.85 -19.83 14.90
N LEU A 90 10.37 -19.36 16.05
CA LEU A 90 10.60 -17.97 16.51
C LEU A 90 10.30 -16.81 15.55
N VAL A 91 10.93 -16.76 14.36
CA VAL A 91 10.47 -15.93 13.24
C VAL A 91 10.46 -16.78 11.97
N LYS A 92 9.30 -16.90 11.29
CA LYS A 92 9.14 -17.64 10.02
C LYS A 92 8.23 -16.91 9.04
N ASP A 93 8.47 -17.07 7.74
CA ASP A 93 7.48 -16.72 6.72
C ASP A 93 6.13 -17.40 7.05
N GLN A 94 5.02 -16.68 6.90
CA GLN A 94 3.70 -17.31 6.88
C GLN A 94 3.62 -18.23 5.65
N SER A 95 3.33 -19.52 5.81
CA SER A 95 3.15 -20.43 4.67
C SER A 95 1.84 -20.15 3.93
N VAL A 96 1.71 -20.68 2.70
CA VAL A 96 0.41 -20.64 1.99
C VAL A 96 -0.65 -21.36 2.81
N LEU A 97 -0.31 -22.42 3.57
CA LEU A 97 -1.25 -23.05 4.51
C LEU A 97 -1.67 -22.09 5.62
N ASP A 98 -0.72 -21.48 6.34
CA ASP A 98 -0.98 -20.52 7.42
C ASP A 98 -1.80 -19.30 6.93
N TRP A 99 -1.76 -18.98 5.63
CA TRP A 99 -2.50 -17.89 4.99
C TRP A 99 -3.89 -18.29 4.47
N LEU A 100 -4.07 -19.51 3.95
CA LEU A 100 -5.36 -20.03 3.48
C LEU A 100 -6.23 -20.59 4.62
N TYR A 101 -5.64 -21.03 5.74
CA TYR A 101 -6.39 -21.66 6.84
C TYR A 101 -7.50 -20.76 7.45
N PRO A 102 -7.34 -19.43 7.59
CA PRO A 102 -8.43 -18.52 7.95
C PRO A 102 -9.42 -18.23 6.81
N ALA A 103 -9.13 -18.65 5.59
CA ALA A 103 -9.73 -18.16 4.34
C ALA A 103 -10.33 -19.30 3.49
N VAL A 104 -11.08 -20.21 4.13
CA VAL A 104 -11.73 -21.42 3.55
C VAL A 104 -12.88 -21.10 2.55
N TYR A 105 -12.89 -19.89 1.98
CA TYR A 105 -13.94 -19.35 1.10
C TYR A 105 -13.39 -18.61 -0.14
N LEU A 106 -12.16 -18.93 -0.59
CA LEU A 106 -11.56 -18.37 -1.82
C LEU A 106 -11.64 -19.36 -2.98
N GLU A 107 -12.30 -19.00 -4.09
CA GLU A 107 -12.46 -19.86 -5.27
C GLU A 107 -11.26 -19.75 -6.23
N ASP A 108 -10.21 -20.54 -6.01
CA ASP A 108 -9.02 -20.58 -6.87
C ASP A 108 -8.29 -21.95 -6.82
N GLU A 109 -7.31 -22.17 -7.71
CA GLU A 109 -6.59 -23.46 -7.86
C GLU A 109 -5.94 -23.98 -6.57
N PHE A 110 -5.44 -23.08 -5.72
CA PHE A 110 -4.85 -23.42 -4.42
C PHE A 110 -5.88 -24.00 -3.44
N ASN A 111 -7.15 -23.59 -3.55
CA ASN A 111 -8.21 -24.15 -2.72
C ASN A 111 -8.59 -25.57 -3.15
N GLU A 112 -8.32 -25.96 -4.41
CA GLU A 112 -8.45 -27.35 -4.83
C GLU A 112 -7.28 -28.21 -4.27
N TRP A 113 -6.08 -27.67 -4.11
CA TRP A 113 -4.98 -28.38 -3.42
C TRP A 113 -5.32 -28.58 -1.93
N LEU A 114 -5.81 -27.51 -1.27
CA LEU A 114 -6.28 -27.55 0.12
C LEU A 114 -7.48 -28.50 0.30
N ARG A 115 -8.44 -28.49 -0.63
CA ARG A 115 -9.59 -29.41 -0.66
C ARG A 115 -9.13 -30.86 -0.78
N ARG A 116 -8.18 -31.18 -1.66
CA ARG A 116 -7.61 -32.54 -1.77
C ARG A 116 -6.98 -33.02 -0.45
N ALA A 117 -6.28 -32.14 0.26
CA ALA A 117 -5.73 -32.43 1.58
C ALA A 117 -6.82 -32.65 2.64
N ILE A 118 -7.76 -31.71 2.78
CA ILE A 118 -8.83 -31.76 3.78
C ILE A 118 -9.75 -32.96 3.56
N VAL A 119 -10.19 -33.22 2.32
CA VAL A 119 -11.02 -34.39 2.00
C VAL A 119 -10.29 -35.68 2.35
N TRP A 120 -8.98 -35.78 2.07
CA TRP A 120 -8.21 -36.96 2.45
C TRP A 120 -8.13 -37.17 3.97
N PHE A 121 -7.89 -36.10 4.75
CA PHE A 121 -7.91 -36.15 6.22
C PHE A 121 -9.28 -36.57 6.79
N VAL A 122 -10.37 -36.09 6.19
CA VAL A 122 -11.75 -36.40 6.63
C VAL A 122 -12.19 -37.81 6.25
N GLU A 123 -11.77 -38.31 5.07
CA GLU A 123 -12.10 -39.65 4.58
C GLU A 123 -11.27 -40.77 5.25
N ASN A 124 -10.10 -40.47 5.83
CA ASN A 124 -9.14 -41.46 6.31
C ASN A 124 -8.62 -41.20 7.76
N PRO A 125 -9.49 -40.90 8.75
CA PRO A 125 -9.03 -40.38 10.04
C PRO A 125 -8.26 -41.40 10.91
N LEU A 126 -8.48 -42.71 10.75
CA LEU A 126 -7.90 -43.78 11.60
C LEU A 126 -7.72 -45.11 10.85
N ASP A 127 -6.73 -45.23 9.95
CA ASP A 127 -6.24 -46.53 9.45
C ASP A 127 -4.88 -46.88 10.10
N PRO A 128 -4.81 -47.89 11.00
CA PRO A 128 -3.56 -48.31 11.64
C PRO A 128 -2.58 -49.08 10.73
N PHE A 129 -2.95 -49.45 9.51
CA PHE A 129 -2.24 -50.43 8.67
C PHE A 129 -1.73 -49.86 7.32
N PHE A 130 -1.36 -48.58 7.28
CA PHE A 130 -0.85 -47.90 6.09
C PHE A 130 0.36 -48.59 5.41
N ASN A 131 0.10 -49.31 4.32
CA ASN A 131 1.14 -49.78 3.40
C ASN A 131 1.60 -48.64 2.46
N TYR A 132 2.25 -47.63 3.05
CA TYR A 132 2.65 -46.34 2.50
C TYR A 132 3.30 -46.38 1.09
N LYS A 133 3.97 -47.48 0.73
CA LYS A 133 4.89 -47.51 -0.41
C LYS A 133 4.24 -47.51 -1.81
N LYS A 134 2.93 -47.75 -1.96
CA LYS A 134 2.30 -48.01 -3.28
C LYS A 134 1.27 -47.00 -3.80
N SER A 135 0.72 -46.08 -3.00
CA SER A 135 -0.30 -45.15 -3.50
C SER A 135 0.31 -43.95 -4.23
N LYS A 136 0.19 -43.93 -5.57
CA LYS A 136 0.58 -42.77 -6.41
C LYS A 136 -0.22 -41.50 -6.06
N ARG A 137 -1.51 -41.66 -5.69
CA ARG A 137 -2.40 -40.56 -5.26
C ARG A 137 -1.97 -39.97 -3.92
N LEU A 138 -1.60 -40.81 -2.94
CA LEU A 138 -1.12 -40.33 -1.64
C LEU A 138 0.17 -39.52 -1.78
N LYS A 139 1.13 -39.98 -2.60
CA LYS A 139 2.35 -39.21 -2.87
C LYS A 139 2.06 -37.83 -3.45
N ALA A 140 1.16 -37.75 -4.44
CA ALA A 140 0.76 -36.45 -4.99
C ALA A 140 0.14 -35.53 -3.94
N ILE A 141 -0.74 -36.04 -3.07
CA ILE A 141 -1.35 -35.25 -1.97
C ILE A 141 -0.30 -34.81 -0.94
N LEU A 142 0.70 -35.64 -0.63
CA LEU A 142 1.78 -35.27 0.29
C LEU A 142 2.73 -34.21 -0.29
N GLU A 143 3.03 -34.26 -1.60
CA GLU A 143 3.78 -33.19 -2.27
C GLU A 143 2.93 -31.91 -2.43
N ASP A 144 1.60 -32.01 -2.67
CA ASP A 144 0.67 -30.87 -2.66
C ASP A 144 0.68 -30.17 -1.29
N ILE A 145 0.52 -30.93 -0.19
CA ILE A 145 0.56 -30.42 1.19
C ILE A 145 1.91 -29.76 1.46
N ARG A 146 3.00 -30.48 1.18
CA ARG A 146 4.37 -29.97 1.34
C ARG A 146 4.58 -28.65 0.60
N LEU A 147 4.10 -28.55 -0.65
CA LEU A 147 4.24 -27.34 -1.45
C LEU A 147 3.51 -26.15 -0.81
N VAL A 148 2.34 -26.38 -0.20
CA VAL A 148 1.54 -25.36 0.49
C VAL A 148 2.10 -25.00 1.88
N GLU A 149 2.80 -25.92 2.54
CA GLU A 149 3.53 -25.69 3.81
C GLU A 149 4.89 -25.01 3.62
N GLU A 150 5.67 -25.39 2.60
CA GLU A 150 7.03 -24.87 2.36
C GLU A 150 7.05 -23.58 1.53
N THR A 151 5.99 -23.27 0.77
CA THR A 151 5.91 -22.01 0.01
C THR A 151 5.52 -20.85 0.94
N PRO A 152 6.29 -19.74 0.99
CA PRO A 152 5.85 -18.52 1.65
C PRO A 152 4.61 -17.93 0.98
N ALA A 153 3.61 -17.52 1.76
CA ALA A 153 2.37 -16.92 1.25
C ALA A 153 2.63 -15.72 0.32
N TRP A 154 3.69 -14.96 0.58
CA TRP A 154 4.08 -13.82 -0.23
C TRP A 154 4.45 -14.20 -1.68
N VAL A 155 5.01 -15.40 -1.92
CA VAL A 155 5.34 -15.92 -3.26
C VAL A 155 4.08 -16.30 -4.06
N VAL A 156 2.99 -16.66 -3.39
CA VAL A 156 1.69 -16.86 -4.05
C VAL A 156 1.00 -15.52 -4.29
N ARG A 157 1.06 -14.59 -3.33
CA ARG A 157 0.52 -13.22 -3.53
C ARG A 157 1.19 -12.51 -4.70
N GLU A 158 2.51 -12.59 -4.86
CA GLU A 158 3.26 -12.03 -6.00
C GLU A 158 2.78 -12.54 -7.38
N LYS A 159 2.19 -13.75 -7.43
CA LYS A 159 1.66 -14.35 -8.66
C LYS A 159 0.20 -14.01 -8.92
N ILE A 160 -0.60 -13.82 -7.88
CA ILE A 160 -2.05 -13.51 -7.96
C ILE A 160 -2.29 -12.00 -8.08
N ASP A 161 -1.52 -11.19 -7.35
CA ASP A 161 -1.70 -9.75 -7.22
C ASP A 161 -0.36 -9.04 -7.48
N SER A 162 -0.31 -8.27 -8.56
CA SER A 162 0.87 -7.48 -8.93
C SER A 162 1.12 -6.27 -8.00
N SER A 163 0.21 -5.98 -7.06
CA SER A 163 0.38 -4.89 -6.10
C SER A 163 1.08 -5.33 -4.82
N ASP A 164 2.26 -4.75 -4.61
CA ASP A 164 2.87 -4.50 -3.30
C ASP A 164 2.87 -5.68 -2.30
N VAL A 165 3.60 -6.74 -2.66
CA VAL A 165 3.81 -7.96 -1.86
C VAL A 165 4.15 -7.66 -0.40
N GLU A 166 3.19 -7.90 0.50
CA GLU A 166 3.39 -7.82 1.94
C GLU A 166 3.93 -9.13 2.49
N HIS A 167 5.15 -9.07 3.02
CA HIS A 167 5.84 -10.19 3.64
C HIS A 167 5.32 -10.43 5.06
N TYR A 168 4.35 -11.33 5.19
CA TYR A 168 3.86 -11.75 6.49
C TYR A 168 4.84 -12.71 7.16
N VAL A 169 5.19 -12.38 8.40
CA VAL A 169 6.03 -13.19 9.26
C VAL A 169 5.27 -13.51 10.52
N SER A 170 5.28 -14.77 10.89
CA SER A 170 4.76 -15.21 12.18
C SER A 170 5.85 -14.95 13.26
N VAL A 171 5.51 -14.73 14.54
CA VAL A 171 6.51 -14.61 15.65
C VAL A 171 6.12 -15.44 16.88
N ASP A 172 7.05 -16.22 17.44
CA ASP A 172 6.91 -17.02 18.68
C ASP A 172 7.82 -16.44 19.78
N LEU A 173 7.27 -16.38 20.98
CA LEU A 173 7.75 -15.60 22.12
C LEU A 173 8.23 -16.49 23.27
N ASN A 174 8.38 -17.80 23.03
CA ASN A 174 9.01 -18.74 23.97
C ASN A 174 10.55 -18.73 23.90
N GLY A 175 11.14 -18.03 22.92
CA GLY A 175 12.58 -17.72 22.87
C GLY A 175 12.91 -16.44 23.65
N THR A 176 14.19 -16.23 23.97
CA THR A 176 14.63 -14.95 24.58
C THR A 176 14.64 -13.83 23.54
N ASP A 177 14.51 -12.58 23.98
CA ASP A 177 14.47 -11.40 23.10
C ASP A 177 15.67 -11.35 22.15
N GLU A 178 16.87 -11.72 22.62
CA GLU A 178 18.07 -11.76 21.77
C GLU A 178 17.95 -12.76 20.62
N HIS A 179 17.36 -13.94 20.87
CA HIS A 179 17.12 -14.95 19.85
C HIS A 179 16.01 -14.53 18.88
N VAL A 180 14.91 -13.97 19.38
CA VAL A 180 13.80 -13.48 18.54
C VAL A 180 14.28 -12.33 17.64
N ILE A 181 15.06 -11.39 18.16
CA ILE A 181 15.65 -10.29 17.39
C ILE A 181 16.67 -10.80 16.37
N ALA A 182 17.54 -11.75 16.75
CA ALA A 182 18.51 -12.35 15.83
C ALA A 182 17.82 -13.08 14.65
N ASP A 183 16.82 -13.92 14.94
CA ASP A 183 16.02 -14.61 13.92
C ASP A 183 15.25 -13.61 13.04
N PHE A 184 14.71 -12.53 13.61
CA PHE A 184 14.03 -11.47 12.84
C PHE A 184 14.98 -10.76 11.89
N VAL A 185 16.18 -10.38 12.34
CA VAL A 185 17.20 -9.74 11.50
C VAL A 185 17.70 -10.69 10.42
N ALA A 186 17.88 -11.98 10.72
CA ALA A 186 18.26 -12.99 9.73
C ALA A 186 17.18 -13.14 8.65
N TRP A 187 15.93 -13.41 9.04
CA TRP A 187 14.79 -13.52 8.11
C TRP A 187 14.60 -12.25 7.27
N LEU A 188 14.61 -11.07 7.89
CA LEU A 188 14.38 -9.80 7.19
C LEU A 188 15.45 -9.54 6.10
N ASN A 189 16.70 -9.92 6.35
CA ASN A 189 17.77 -9.79 5.37
C ASN A 189 17.68 -10.85 4.27
N GLU A 190 17.31 -12.08 4.60
CA GLU A 190 17.09 -13.15 3.61
C GLU A 190 15.90 -12.84 2.69
N THR A 191 14.75 -12.47 3.26
CA THR A 191 13.52 -12.16 2.51
C THR A 191 13.67 -10.91 1.65
N ARG A 192 14.32 -9.84 2.13
CA ARG A 192 14.69 -8.69 1.28
C ARG A 192 15.57 -9.09 0.10
N LYS A 193 16.51 -10.03 0.30
CA LYS A 193 17.38 -10.55 -0.78
C LYS A 193 16.60 -11.40 -1.77
N LYS A 194 15.67 -12.25 -1.30
CA LYS A 194 14.80 -13.08 -2.14
C LYS A 194 13.84 -12.23 -3.00
N SER A 195 13.21 -11.21 -2.40
CA SER A 195 12.21 -10.37 -3.08
C SER A 195 12.78 -9.10 -3.72
N GLY A 196 14.10 -8.95 -3.81
CA GLY A 196 14.77 -7.78 -4.41
C GLY A 196 14.57 -6.42 -3.68
N VAL A 197 13.98 -6.40 -2.48
CA VAL A 197 13.56 -5.15 -1.80
C VAL A 197 14.75 -4.43 -1.15
N CYS A 198 15.36 -3.51 -1.91
CA CYS A 198 16.47 -2.67 -1.48
C CYS A 198 16.01 -1.48 -0.62
N VAL A 199 15.91 -1.66 0.70
CA VAL A 199 15.53 -0.58 1.64
C VAL A 199 16.71 0.36 1.93
N LYS A 200 16.92 1.35 1.06
CA LYS A 200 17.83 2.49 1.29
C LYS A 200 17.11 3.85 1.24
N LEU A 201 16.05 3.98 2.04
CA LEU A 201 15.28 5.23 2.14
C LEU A 201 15.85 6.11 3.27
N LYS A 202 16.42 7.25 2.90
CA LYS A 202 16.99 8.26 3.80
C LYS A 202 15.89 8.89 4.67
N ARG A 203 16.11 9.00 6.00
CA ARG A 203 15.22 9.73 6.93
C ARG A 203 14.97 11.14 6.38
N LYS A 204 13.71 11.51 6.19
CA LYS A 204 13.26 12.81 5.70
C LYS A 204 13.38 13.86 6.79
N SER A 205 14.00 15.00 6.46
CA SER A 205 14.24 16.10 7.40
C SER A 205 13.24 17.25 7.21
N LYS A 206 13.34 18.32 8.00
CA LYS A 206 12.40 19.46 7.87
C LYS A 206 12.57 20.16 6.52
N GLU A 207 13.79 20.21 6.01
CA GLU A 207 14.15 20.75 4.70
C GLU A 207 13.54 19.96 3.53
N ASP A 208 13.32 18.64 3.68
CA ASP A 208 12.50 17.87 2.73
C ASP A 208 11.06 18.40 2.73
N PHE A 209 10.42 18.51 3.90
CA PHE A 209 9.01 18.94 4.03
C PHE A 209 8.79 20.39 3.55
N ASP A 210 9.69 21.29 3.90
CA ASP A 210 9.65 22.70 3.47
C ASP A 210 9.82 22.83 1.96
N SER A 211 10.65 21.96 1.36
CA SER A 211 10.74 21.82 -0.09
C SER A 211 9.42 21.33 -0.70
N TRP A 212 8.70 20.40 -0.08
CA TRP A 212 7.43 19.88 -0.61
C TRP A 212 6.30 20.91 -0.53
N HIS A 213 6.25 21.69 0.56
CA HIS A 213 5.36 22.84 0.68
C HIS A 213 5.72 23.92 -0.35
N LYS A 214 7.00 24.30 -0.50
CA LYS A 214 7.46 25.28 -1.50
C LYS A 214 7.11 24.88 -2.94
N TYR A 215 7.29 23.61 -3.31
CA TYR A 215 6.91 23.11 -4.63
C TYR A 215 5.41 22.77 -4.76
N ARG A 216 4.58 23.08 -3.75
CA ARG A 216 3.12 22.89 -3.78
C ARG A 216 2.70 21.45 -4.13
N LEU A 217 3.46 20.46 -3.65
CA LEU A 217 3.31 19.06 -4.08
C LEU A 217 1.96 18.45 -3.66
N LEU A 218 1.45 18.77 -2.46
CA LEU A 218 0.16 18.26 -1.97
C LEU A 218 -1.06 18.80 -2.75
N PRO A 219 -1.23 20.13 -2.95
CA PRO A 219 -2.33 20.62 -3.78
C PRO A 219 -2.19 20.22 -5.26
N TYR A 220 -0.98 20.00 -5.77
CA TYR A 220 -0.81 19.38 -7.10
C TYR A 220 -1.37 17.95 -7.15
N LEU A 221 -1.11 17.13 -6.12
CA LEU A 221 -1.66 15.78 -6.01
C LEU A 221 -3.18 15.78 -5.97
N ASP A 222 -3.79 16.65 -5.18
CA ASP A 222 -5.25 16.71 -5.04
C ASP A 222 -5.94 17.23 -6.30
N LEU A 223 -5.39 18.26 -6.95
CA LEU A 223 -5.87 18.70 -8.27
C LEU A 223 -5.73 17.60 -9.33
N SER A 224 -4.61 16.87 -9.33
CA SER A 224 -4.37 15.76 -10.28
C SER A 224 -5.31 14.60 -10.02
N PHE A 225 -5.57 14.26 -8.76
CA PHE A 225 -6.48 13.18 -8.41
C PHE A 225 -7.94 13.54 -8.68
N TYR A 226 -8.36 14.78 -8.40
CA TYR A 226 -9.66 15.28 -8.82
C TYR A 226 -9.83 15.25 -10.35
N ALA A 227 -8.80 15.66 -11.10
CA ALA A 227 -8.79 15.57 -12.56
C ALA A 227 -8.94 14.12 -13.06
N GLU A 228 -8.24 13.16 -12.43
CA GLU A 228 -8.32 11.72 -12.71
C GLU A 228 -9.73 11.16 -12.41
N VAL A 229 -10.31 11.51 -11.25
CA VAL A 229 -11.60 11.00 -10.74
C VAL A 229 -12.82 11.56 -11.48
N PHE A 230 -12.75 12.81 -11.93
CA PHE A 230 -13.84 13.48 -12.67
C PHE A 230 -13.63 13.48 -14.20
N SER A 231 -12.59 12.81 -14.70
CA SER A 231 -12.23 12.76 -16.14
C SER A 231 -11.98 14.15 -16.77
N ILE A 232 -11.44 15.09 -16.00
CA ILE A 232 -11.19 16.48 -16.43
C ILE A 232 -9.74 16.64 -16.88
N LYS A 233 -9.50 17.30 -18.02
CA LYS A 233 -8.15 17.57 -18.53
C LYS A 233 -7.67 18.97 -18.13
N ILE A 234 -7.05 19.10 -16.96
CA ILE A 234 -6.32 20.31 -16.55
C ILE A 234 -4.98 20.38 -17.33
N ARG A 235 -4.61 21.54 -17.89
CA ARG A 235 -3.33 21.74 -18.59
C ARG A 235 -2.26 22.28 -17.63
N ASN A 236 -0.98 22.18 -18.01
CA ASN A 236 0.14 22.63 -17.16
C ASN A 236 0.07 24.13 -16.82
N GLU A 237 -0.44 24.94 -17.73
CA GLU A 237 -0.62 26.39 -17.57
C GLU A 237 -1.74 26.71 -16.57
N ASP A 238 -2.80 25.89 -16.54
CA ASP A 238 -3.88 26.03 -15.56
C ASP A 238 -3.39 25.54 -14.18
N TYR A 239 -2.69 24.39 -14.08
CA TYR A 239 -2.01 23.95 -12.84
C TYR A 239 -1.06 25.02 -12.29
N ALA A 240 -0.21 25.59 -13.16
CA ALA A 240 0.71 26.66 -12.79
C ALA A 240 -0.03 27.87 -12.22
N THR A 241 -1.19 28.22 -12.80
CA THR A 241 -2.04 29.33 -12.35
C THR A 241 -2.77 29.00 -11.03
N TYR A 242 -3.19 27.76 -10.80
CA TYR A 242 -3.86 27.34 -9.55
C TYR A 242 -2.92 27.20 -8.35
N LEU A 243 -1.63 26.92 -8.57
CA LEU A 243 -0.66 26.59 -7.53
C LEU A 243 0.31 27.74 -7.20
N PHE A 244 0.55 28.62 -8.17
CA PHE A 244 1.54 29.70 -8.08
C PHE A 244 0.99 31.00 -8.71
N ASN A 245 -0.28 31.34 -8.43
CA ASN A 245 -0.92 32.60 -8.83
C ASN A 245 -0.12 33.85 -8.40
N ASP A 246 0.54 33.78 -7.24
CA ASP A 246 1.32 34.87 -6.65
C ASP A 246 2.77 34.94 -7.18
N ASP A 247 3.19 33.97 -8.00
CA ASP A 247 4.55 33.88 -8.53
C ASP A 247 4.67 34.50 -9.93
N ILE A 248 5.47 35.56 -10.02
CA ILE A 248 5.65 36.37 -11.22
C ILE A 248 6.67 35.74 -12.19
N GLU A 249 7.34 34.64 -11.82
CA GLU A 249 8.32 33.97 -12.70
C GLU A 249 7.75 33.59 -14.08
N VAL A 250 8.65 33.61 -15.07
CA VAL A 250 8.31 33.56 -16.50
C VAL A 250 8.02 32.15 -17.01
N SER A 251 8.39 31.09 -16.27
CA SER A 251 8.26 29.68 -16.68
C SER A 251 7.69 28.75 -15.60
N VAL A 252 6.55 29.15 -15.00
CA VAL A 252 5.87 28.36 -13.96
C VAL A 252 5.31 27.03 -14.51
N ASP A 253 4.90 27.01 -15.77
CA ASP A 253 4.49 25.82 -16.53
C ASP A 253 5.61 24.77 -16.61
N GLU A 254 6.85 25.21 -16.84
CA GLU A 254 8.02 24.35 -16.91
C GLU A 254 8.43 23.85 -15.51
N ARG A 255 8.17 24.65 -14.45
CA ARG A 255 8.26 24.22 -13.04
C ARG A 255 7.25 23.12 -12.70
N ILE A 256 6.03 23.18 -13.25
CA ILE A 256 5.07 22.07 -13.16
C ILE A 256 5.64 20.82 -13.81
N ARG A 257 6.06 20.92 -15.09
CA ARG A 257 6.48 19.78 -15.90
C ARG A 257 7.77 19.11 -15.43
N ARG A 258 8.79 19.88 -15.04
CA ARG A 258 10.13 19.36 -14.67
C ARG A 258 10.31 19.04 -13.19
N THR A 259 9.45 19.55 -12.29
CA THR A 259 9.72 19.48 -10.84
C THR A 259 8.49 19.10 -10.03
N THR A 260 7.43 19.91 -10.06
CA THR A 260 6.24 19.68 -9.21
C THR A 260 5.60 18.33 -9.51
N LYS A 261 5.35 18.03 -10.78
CA LYS A 261 4.75 16.75 -11.19
C LYS A 261 5.59 15.55 -10.77
N ILE A 262 6.88 15.55 -11.17
CA ILE A 262 7.78 14.41 -10.95
C ILE A 262 7.98 14.16 -9.45
N ASN A 263 8.14 15.21 -8.64
CA ASN A 263 8.28 15.05 -7.20
C ASN A 263 6.99 14.55 -6.55
N ALA A 264 5.83 15.09 -6.95
CA ALA A 264 4.53 14.67 -6.44
C ALA A 264 4.22 13.19 -6.76
N GLU A 265 4.42 12.75 -8.01
CA GLU A 265 4.21 11.35 -8.42
C GLU A 265 5.10 10.38 -7.62
N ASN A 266 6.32 10.79 -7.26
CA ASN A 266 7.20 10.02 -6.37
C ASN A 266 6.69 9.96 -4.91
N LEU A 267 6.13 11.04 -4.36
CA LEU A 267 5.61 11.07 -2.98
C LEU A 267 4.51 10.04 -2.73
N ILE A 268 3.65 9.77 -3.72
CA ILE A 268 2.52 8.83 -3.60
C ILE A 268 2.84 7.37 -3.98
N SER A 269 4.10 7.04 -4.24
CA SER A 269 4.52 5.64 -4.43
C SER A 269 4.48 4.88 -3.08
N LYS A 270 3.96 3.63 -3.03
CA LYS A 270 3.80 2.90 -1.73
C LYS A 270 5.11 2.79 -0.96
N GLY A 271 6.24 2.55 -1.65
CA GLY A 271 7.56 2.50 -1.04
C GLY A 271 7.91 3.80 -0.28
N PHE A 272 7.59 4.95 -0.87
CA PHE A 272 7.76 6.25 -0.22
C PHE A 272 6.80 6.43 0.95
N VAL A 273 5.50 6.29 0.72
CA VAL A 273 4.44 6.49 1.74
C VAL A 273 4.65 5.57 2.95
N SER A 274 4.92 4.28 2.71
CA SER A 274 5.21 3.30 3.77
C SER A 274 6.44 3.68 4.60
N SER A 275 7.49 4.23 3.96
CA SER A 275 8.68 4.69 4.68
C SER A 275 8.42 5.92 5.55
N LEU A 276 7.54 6.82 5.10
CA LEU A 276 7.21 8.03 5.84
C LEU A 276 6.32 7.73 7.06
N ILE A 277 5.35 6.81 6.92
CA ILE A 277 4.57 6.28 8.05
C ILE A 277 5.49 5.62 9.09
N LYS A 278 6.43 4.79 8.65
CA LYS A 278 7.42 4.16 9.55
C LYS A 278 8.28 5.20 10.27
N GLN A 279 8.71 6.26 9.58
CA GLN A 279 9.45 7.36 10.19
C GLN A 279 8.60 8.18 11.17
N ALA A 280 7.32 8.37 10.91
CA ALA A 280 6.40 9.06 11.82
C ALA A 280 6.26 8.29 13.14
N ASN A 281 5.96 7.00 13.05
CA ASN A 281 5.71 6.16 14.23
C ASN A 281 6.95 6.07 15.13
N LEU A 282 8.17 6.02 14.56
CA LEU A 282 9.41 6.03 15.34
C LEU A 282 9.59 7.29 16.21
N LYS A 283 9.07 8.45 15.80
CA LYS A 283 9.12 9.68 16.62
C LYS A 283 8.16 9.66 17.81
N ILE A 284 7.20 8.75 17.85
CA ILE A 284 6.28 8.55 18.97
C ILE A 284 6.90 7.58 20.00
N SER A 285 7.99 6.90 19.64
CA SER A 285 8.75 5.97 20.49
C SER A 285 9.98 6.57 21.17
N GLU A 286 10.37 7.80 20.81
CA GLU A 286 11.46 8.56 21.44
C GLU A 286 10.85 9.37 22.63
N PRO A 287 11.20 9.09 23.90
CA PRO A 287 10.57 9.70 25.09
C PRO A 287 11.10 11.10 25.46
#